data_AF-A0A151AC51-F1
#
_entry.id   AF-A0A151AC51-F1
#
_cell.length_a   1.000
_cell.length_b   1.000
_cell.length_c   1.000
_cell.angle_alpha   90.00
_cell.angle_beta   90.00
_cell.angle_gamma   90.00
#
_symmetry.space_group_name_H-M   'P 1'
#
loop_
_entity.id
_entity.type
_entity.pdbx_description
1 polymer ?
#
loop_
_entity_poly.entity_id
_entity_poly.type
_entity_poly.pdbx_seq_one_letter_code
_entity_poly.pdbx_strand_id
1 'polypeptide(L)'
;MEQLLSALVLLQSELPADFPMDMETLMMISMVMTVVFAVIGIGVGYWIYKDAAKRGNNELLWAVATGGMTFLFFPIGIVLLIAYFVIRSDETPTEPEDASVAGDW
;
A
#
# COMPACT_ATOMS: atom_id res chain seq x y z
N MET A 1 33.61 12.28 -31.59
CA MET A 1 32.94 10.98 -31.37
C MET A 1 33.84 10.03 -30.59
N GLU A 2 35.10 9.84 -30.98
CA GLU A 2 36.04 8.96 -30.26
C GLU A 2 36.37 9.43 -28.84
N GLN A 3 36.52 10.74 -28.60
CA GLN A 3 36.75 11.24 -27.24
C GLN A 3 35.56 11.00 -26.28
N LEU A 4 34.32 11.01 -26.79
CA LEU A 4 33.15 10.66 -25.99
C LEU A 4 33.10 9.16 -25.68
N LEU A 5 33.54 8.32 -26.62
CA LEU A 5 33.69 6.88 -26.41
C LEU A 5 34.80 6.58 -25.39
N SER A 6 35.95 7.24 -25.46
CA SER A 6 37.03 7.07 -24.49
C SER A 6 36.63 7.54 -23.09
N ALA A 7 35.92 8.68 -23.00
CA ALA A 7 35.37 9.16 -21.73
C ALA A 7 34.32 8.20 -21.16
N LEU A 8 33.45 7.63 -22.01
CA LEU A 8 32.45 6.63 -21.60
C LEU A 8 33.09 5.34 -21.08
N VAL A 9 34.14 4.83 -21.75
CA VAL A 9 34.89 3.64 -21.31
C VAL A 9 35.62 3.90 -19.99
N LEU A 10 36.24 5.07 -19.84
CA LEU A 10 36.90 5.47 -18.59
C LEU A 10 35.88 5.56 -17.44
N LEU A 11 34.71 6.17 -17.70
CA LEU A 11 33.64 6.29 -16.70
C LEU A 11 33.06 4.92 -16.30
N GLN A 12 32.99 3.96 -17.24
CA GLN A 12 32.61 2.58 -16.96
C GLN A 12 33.67 1.81 -16.17
N SER A 13 34.97 2.12 -16.35
CA SER A 13 36.05 1.50 -15.57
C SER A 13 36.19 2.07 -14.15
N GLU A 14 35.75 3.31 -13.93
CA GLU A 14 35.75 3.99 -12.63
C GLU A 14 34.47 3.71 -11.82
N LEU A 15 33.43 3.17 -12.46
CA LEU A 15 32.27 2.64 -11.75
C LEU A 15 32.71 1.39 -10.98
N PRO A 16 32.54 1.33 -9.65
CA PRO A 16 32.88 0.16 -8.87
C PRO A 16 32.15 -1.06 -9.45
N ALA A 17 32.91 -1.97 -10.08
CA ALA A 17 32.38 -3.19 -10.68
C ALA A 17 31.71 -4.11 -9.64
N ASP A 18 32.08 -3.92 -8.37
CA ASP A 18 31.68 -4.77 -7.26
C ASP A 18 30.89 -3.93 -6.25
N PHE A 19 29.57 -3.85 -6.44
CA PHE A 19 28.72 -3.84 -5.25
C PHE A 19 28.90 -5.24 -4.62
N PRO A 20 29.48 -5.37 -3.41
CA PRO A 20 29.89 -6.66 -2.88
C PRO A 20 28.68 -7.39 -2.30
N MET A 21 27.72 -7.75 -3.15
CA MET A 21 26.56 -8.53 -2.78
C MET A 21 26.43 -9.68 -3.77
N ASP A 22 26.87 -10.86 -3.34
CA ASP A 22 26.73 -12.07 -4.14
C ASP A 22 25.25 -12.41 -4.39
N MET A 23 25.01 -13.29 -5.36
CA MET A 23 23.66 -13.67 -5.77
C MET A 23 22.89 -14.35 -4.62
N GLU A 24 23.60 -15.06 -3.74
CA GLU A 24 23.03 -15.71 -2.55
C GLU A 24 22.46 -14.67 -1.58
N THR A 25 23.24 -13.64 -1.27
CA THR A 25 22.83 -12.53 -0.40
C THR A 25 21.65 -11.76 -1.00
N LEU A 26 21.68 -11.48 -2.30
CA LEU A 26 20.55 -10.84 -3.01
C LEU A 26 19.28 -11.68 -2.93
N MET A 27 19.38 -13.00 -3.11
CA MET A 27 18.24 -13.90 -3.02
C MET A 27 17.66 -13.92 -1.61
N MET A 28 18.51 -14.01 -0.58
CA MET A 28 18.09 -13.97 0.82
C MET A 28 17.38 -12.66 1.17
N ILE A 29 17.93 -11.52 0.75
CA ILE A 29 17.29 -10.21 0.94
C ILE A 29 15.94 -10.18 0.23
N SER A 30 15.85 -10.63 -1.01
CA SER A 30 14.59 -10.63 -1.77
C SER A 30 13.52 -11.50 -1.11
N MET A 31 13.91 -12.64 -0.53
CA MET A 31 13.00 -13.53 0.20
C MET A 31 12.50 -12.89 1.49
N VAL A 32 13.40 -12.29 2.27
CA VAL A 32 13.03 -11.58 3.50
C VAL A 32 12.10 -10.41 3.19
N MET A 33 12.42 -9.61 2.17
CA MET A 33 11.57 -8.49 1.75
C MET A 33 10.20 -8.98 1.29
N THR A 34 10.12 -10.07 0.54
CA THR A 34 8.85 -10.68 0.11
C THR A 34 7.99 -11.07 1.32
N VAL A 35 8.59 -11.71 2.33
CA VAL A 35 7.88 -12.07 3.58
C VAL A 35 7.41 -10.82 4.32
N VAL A 36 8.24 -9.79 4.42
CA VAL A 36 7.87 -8.51 5.06
C VAL A 36 6.69 -7.87 4.35
N PHE A 37 6.73 -7.74 3.02
CA PHE A 37 5.61 -7.18 2.25
C PHE A 37 4.34 -8.04 2.35
N ALA A 38 4.48 -9.37 2.40
CA ALA A 38 3.34 -10.27 2.59
C ALA A 38 2.68 -10.06 3.96
N VAL A 39 3.46 -9.97 5.03
CA VAL A 39 2.96 -9.69 6.39
C VAL A 39 2.29 -8.32 6.45
N ILE A 40 2.88 -7.29 5.84
CA ILE A 40 2.27 -5.95 5.76
C ILE A 40 0.95 -6.02 4.99
N GLY A 41 0.93 -6.65 3.82
CA GLY A 41 -0.28 -6.80 3.00
C GLY A 41 -1.41 -7.53 3.74
N ILE A 42 -1.08 -8.61 4.45
CA ILE A 42 -2.03 -9.35 5.30
C ILE A 42 -2.53 -8.48 6.45
N GLY A 43 -1.63 -7.77 7.13
CA GLY A 43 -1.99 -6.89 8.25
C GLY A 43 -2.92 -5.76 7.82
N VAL A 44 -2.61 -5.09 6.70
CA VAL A 44 -3.46 -4.04 6.11
C VAL A 44 -4.82 -4.60 5.68
N GLY A 45 -4.82 -5.73 4.95
CA GLY A 45 -6.05 -6.37 4.50
C GLY A 45 -6.94 -6.80 5.68
N TYR A 46 -6.36 -7.40 6.71
CA TYR A 46 -7.08 -7.80 7.92
C TYR A 46 -7.70 -6.60 8.65
N TRP A 47 -6.94 -5.50 8.79
CA TRP A 47 -7.45 -4.30 9.43
C TRP A 47 -8.62 -3.68 8.65
N ILE A 48 -8.49 -3.56 7.32
CA ILE A 48 -9.55 -3.06 6.44
C ILE A 48 -10.79 -3.96 6.48
N TYR A 49 -10.61 -5.28 6.47
CA TYR A 49 -11.71 -6.22 6.58
C TYR A 49 -12.52 -5.96 7.85
N LYS A 50 -11.82 -5.85 9.00
CA LYS A 50 -12.45 -5.59 10.30
C LYS A 50 -13.11 -4.21 10.38
N ASP A 51 -12.52 -3.19 9.76
CA ASP A 51 -13.06 -1.83 9.74
C ASP A 51 -14.29 -1.72 8.82
N ALA A 52 -14.21 -2.27 7.60
CA ALA A 52 -15.31 -2.27 6.63
C ALA A 52 -16.51 -3.10 7.11
N ALA A 53 -16.27 -4.24 7.74
CA ALA A 53 -17.35 -5.08 8.29
C ALA A 53 -18.14 -4.36 9.40
N LYS A 54 -17.50 -3.47 10.17
CA LYS A 54 -18.19 -2.63 11.17
C LYS A 54 -19.01 -1.51 10.54
N ARG A 55 -18.66 -1.09 9.33
CA ARG A 55 -19.25 0.03 8.59
C ARG A 55 -20.29 -0.42 7.56
N GLY A 56 -20.63 -1.71 7.48
CA GLY A 56 -21.58 -2.25 6.50
C GLY A 56 -21.14 -2.09 5.04
N ASN A 57 -19.85 -1.88 4.79
CA ASN A 57 -19.29 -1.74 3.44
C ASN A 57 -18.73 -3.09 2.96
N ASN A 58 -18.46 -3.25 1.67
CA ASN A 58 -17.93 -4.48 1.07
C ASN A 58 -16.49 -4.77 1.55
N GLU A 59 -16.39 -5.49 2.66
CA GLU A 59 -15.18 -5.74 3.41
C GLU A 59 -14.18 -6.62 2.65
N LEU A 60 -14.68 -7.59 1.90
CA LEU A 60 -13.83 -8.53 1.18
C LEU A 60 -13.16 -7.87 -0.03
N LEU A 61 -13.91 -7.05 -0.79
CA LEU A 61 -13.35 -6.31 -1.91
C LEU A 61 -12.26 -5.34 -1.44
N TRP A 62 -12.53 -4.54 -0.40
CA TRP A 62 -11.56 -3.57 0.11
C TRP A 62 -10.33 -4.23 0.73
N ALA A 63 -10.51 -5.31 1.47
CA ALA A 63 -9.40 -6.05 2.09
C ALA A 63 -8.48 -6.68 1.05
N VAL A 64 -9.05 -7.39 0.07
CA VAL A 64 -8.27 -8.06 -0.98
C VAL A 64 -7.61 -7.05 -1.92
N ALA A 65 -8.36 -6.02 -2.35
CA ALA A 65 -7.81 -4.99 -3.23
C ALA A 65 -6.64 -4.27 -2.55
N THR A 66 -6.82 -3.78 -1.33
CA THR A 66 -5.79 -2.98 -0.67
C THR A 66 -4.62 -3.84 -0.17
N GLY A 67 -4.90 -4.97 0.48
CA GLY A 67 -3.86 -5.88 0.97
C GLY A 67 -3.06 -6.52 -0.17
N GLY A 68 -3.75 -7.00 -1.21
CA GLY A 68 -3.12 -7.58 -2.39
C GLY A 68 -2.29 -6.58 -3.19
N MET A 69 -2.81 -5.37 -3.41
CA MET A 69 -2.08 -4.33 -4.14
C MET A 69 -0.89 -3.78 -3.34
N THR A 70 -0.97 -3.77 -2.01
CA THR A 70 0.18 -3.42 -1.14
C THR A 70 1.31 -4.43 -1.27
N PHE A 71 0.98 -5.71 -1.43
CA PHE A 71 1.98 -6.77 -1.62
C PHE A 71 2.56 -6.80 -3.04
N LEU A 72 1.69 -6.81 -4.06
CA LEU A 72 2.11 -7.06 -5.45
C LEU A 72 2.62 -5.80 -6.17
N PHE A 73 2.09 -4.63 -5.81
CA PHE A 73 2.27 -3.40 -6.58
C PHE A 73 2.47 -2.20 -5.66
N PHE A 74 3.37 -2.30 -4.69
CA PHE A 74 3.83 -1.13 -3.95
C PHE A 74 4.43 -0.10 -4.95
N PRO A 75 4.04 1.20 -4.96
CA PRO A 75 3.27 1.96 -3.96
C PRO A 75 1.76 2.09 -4.24
N ILE A 76 1.20 1.48 -5.28
CA ILE A 76 -0.22 1.59 -5.65
C ILE A 76 -1.14 1.16 -4.50
N GLY A 77 -0.76 0.13 -3.74
CA GLY A 77 -1.48 -0.27 -2.53
C GLY A 77 -1.64 0.85 -1.49
N ILE A 78 -0.67 1.76 -1.39
CA ILE A 78 -0.75 2.92 -0.49
C ILE A 78 -1.79 3.92 -0.99
N VAL A 79 -1.87 4.14 -2.30
CA VAL A 79 -2.90 5.00 -2.90
C VAL A 79 -4.30 4.43 -2.63
N LEU A 80 -4.49 3.12 -2.75
CA LEU A 80 -5.74 2.46 -2.40
C LEU A 80 -6.06 2.55 -0.91
N LEU A 81 -5.06 2.42 -0.04
CA LEU A 81 -5.23 2.60 1.41
C LEU A 81 -5.69 4.01 1.75
N ILE A 82 -5.11 5.03 1.13
CA ILE A 82 -5.54 6.43 1.27
C ILE A 82 -6.97 6.60 0.76
N ALA A 83 -7.30 6.06 -0.41
CA ALA A 83 -8.65 6.12 -0.97
C ALA A 83 -9.69 5.48 -0.02
N TYR A 84 -9.38 4.30 0.53
CA TYR A 84 -10.21 3.67 1.55
C TYR A 84 -10.40 4.59 2.76
N PHE A 85 -9.32 5.19 3.27
CA PHE A 85 -9.37 6.06 4.45
C PHE A 85 -10.21 7.32 4.24
N VAL A 86 -10.23 7.86 3.01
CA VAL A 86 -11.04 9.04 2.65
C VAL A 86 -12.51 8.69 2.45
N ILE A 87 -12.81 7.54 1.83
CA ILE A 87 -14.17 7.13 1.47
C ILE A 87 -14.90 6.49 2.66
N ARG A 88 -14.18 5.88 3.59
CA ARG A 88 -14.78 5.14 4.73
C ARG A 88 -15.54 6.01 5.75
N SER A 89 -15.56 7.33 5.60
CA SER A 89 -16.23 8.27 6.51
C SER A 89 -17.66 7.82 6.84
N ASP A 90 -17.98 7.91 8.13
CA ASP A 90 -19.18 7.35 8.75
C ASP A 90 -20.45 7.85 8.05
N GLU A 91 -21.32 6.92 7.67
CA GLU A 91 -22.76 7.16 7.79
C GLU A 91 -23.02 7.41 9.28
N THR A 92 -22.79 8.65 9.74
CA THR A 92 -23.43 9.10 10.97
C THR A 92 -24.90 8.85 10.75
N PRO A 93 -25.60 8.08 11.62
CA PRO A 93 -27.05 8.08 11.59
C PRO A 93 -27.44 9.55 11.57
N THR A 94 -28.05 10.00 10.47
CA THR A 94 -28.76 11.26 10.49
C THR A 94 -29.68 11.11 11.69
N GLU A 95 -29.42 11.90 12.72
CA GLU A 95 -30.30 12.01 13.89
C GLU A 95 -31.72 11.99 13.34
N PRO A 96 -32.61 11.09 13.80
CA PRO A 96 -33.98 11.18 13.34
C PRO A 96 -34.37 12.64 13.56
N GLU A 97 -34.86 13.29 12.50
CA GLU A 97 -35.71 14.46 12.67
C GLU A 97 -36.96 13.97 13.41
N ASP A 98 -36.78 13.60 14.69
CA ASP A 98 -37.86 13.48 15.63
C ASP A 98 -38.34 14.91 15.80
N ALA A 99 -39.31 15.25 14.95
CA ALA A 99 -40.66 15.35 15.46
C ALA A 99 -40.71 15.98 16.86
N SER A 100 -40.24 17.22 16.98
CA SER A 100 -40.72 18.12 18.03
C SER A 100 -42.13 18.59 17.67
N VAL A 101 -43.03 17.61 17.51
CA VAL A 101 -44.44 17.78 17.83
C VAL A 101 -44.52 17.72 19.36
N ALA A 102 -44.08 18.79 20.01
CA ALA A 102 -44.23 18.97 21.45
C ALA A 102 -44.32 20.46 21.78
N GLY A 103 -45.51 21.01 21.52
CA GLY A 103 -46.14 22.07 22.32
C GLY A 103 -45.52 23.46 22.29
N ASP A 104 -46.14 24.36 21.52
CA ASP A 104 -46.65 25.60 22.09
C ASP A 104 -47.89 26.04 21.28
N TRP A 105 -48.88 26.63 21.98
CA TRP A 105 -50.27 26.99 21.61
C TRP A 105 -51.36 25.93 21.81
#